data_AF-A0A4D7QSU8-F1
#
_entry.id   AF-A0A4D7QSU8-F1
#
_cell.length_a   1.000
_cell.length_b   1.000
_cell.length_c   1.000
_cell.angle_alpha   90.00
_cell.angle_beta   90.00
_cell.angle_gamma   90.00
#
_symmetry.space_group_name_H-M   'P 1'
#
loop_
_entity.id
_entity.type
_entity.pdbx_description
1 polymer ?
#
loop_
_entity_poly.entity_id
_entity_poly.type
_entity_poly.pdbx_seq_one_letter_code
_entity_poly.pdbx_strand_id
1 'polypeptide(L)'
;MQAFFQRWTADWHRMDRIAARRGWQHEAPAIRPPAESDKLAAFEARHQVTIPTQLRTILAECSAGVWFSWSVPPELRPLERERRPTQGGLGGMVFDLDYIDQYALANFAHWRLQHARHPRESEVPDDPSMWVGQFAFAELVNGDMLTIDCSSANGAQPVRYFSHELEGLHGRIIAPDFVSFITEYSTLGCAGDTQDDWFAFCDMTDPAQAMLRADSPGGKAWLDWLSDLRPEADAPPRVVMAKSRADHDLLTAAQAGNRAMVLRALDDGAAIDACAEGAWSAEFVTPLIHAVRNDDRAMMELLVSRGAAINTRRMVLGEAAELSSLETVRWLIAQGARVNGWKGERHWPLHRLVEQRKQDAQGGEEAYFGILEALLDAGADPDAPWDNGLTMLMVCGPGTARVLLAHGADPDRRDDSGEAALHRQWSGEVVRLLVAHGADVNALSPPPPGEEMRSRRPVHSALLSVSSMPDLVAALIDCGADPLLLDGRGCNGFFYCQTRADIEMLIMLGFPFDVQARATDGSTLLHNFIRKSGPYPLQEPGVQMVTFLVERGVAINAVNRAGRTVLHVAAETSEASTAATLIALGADKTIADAAGRRPVDLLGASTKPREQALRSLLK
;
A
#
# COMPACT_ATOMS: atom_id res chain seq x y z
N MET A 1 -38.27 -14.50 -11.33
CA MET A 1 -36.93 -15.11 -11.52
C MET A 1 -36.40 -14.95 -12.93
N GLN A 2 -37.12 -15.38 -13.97
CA GLN A 2 -36.67 -15.33 -15.38
C GLN A 2 -36.10 -13.97 -15.85
N ALA A 3 -36.72 -12.84 -15.49
CA ALA A 3 -36.20 -11.52 -15.84
C ALA A 3 -34.81 -11.22 -15.22
N PHE A 4 -34.57 -11.65 -13.98
CA PHE A 4 -33.24 -11.55 -13.35
C PHE A 4 -32.22 -12.42 -14.10
N PHE A 5 -32.60 -13.67 -14.40
CA PHE A 5 -31.72 -14.61 -15.10
C PHE A 5 -31.32 -14.13 -16.50
N GLN A 6 -32.26 -13.53 -17.25
CA GLN A 6 -31.98 -12.89 -18.54
C GLN A 6 -30.98 -11.74 -18.41
N ARG A 7 -31.12 -10.91 -17.36
CA ARG A 7 -30.16 -9.83 -17.08
C ARG A 7 -28.77 -10.39 -16.76
N TRP A 8 -28.66 -11.36 -15.87
CA TRP A 8 -27.38 -11.98 -15.51
C TRP A 8 -26.69 -12.62 -16.72
N THR A 9 -27.45 -13.30 -17.57
CA THR A 9 -26.94 -13.87 -18.83
C THR A 9 -26.33 -12.79 -19.73
N ALA A 10 -26.99 -11.63 -19.85
CA ALA A 10 -26.45 -10.51 -20.61
C ALA A 10 -25.16 -9.95 -20.00
N ASP A 11 -25.08 -9.90 -18.67
CA ASP A 11 -23.91 -9.43 -17.92
C ASP A 11 -22.71 -10.38 -18.08
N TRP A 12 -22.90 -11.71 -17.97
CA TRP A 12 -21.84 -12.70 -18.20
C TRP A 12 -21.28 -12.63 -19.61
N HIS A 13 -22.16 -12.58 -20.62
CA HIS A 13 -21.71 -12.41 -22.01
C HIS A 13 -21.08 -11.04 -22.28
N ARG A 14 -21.48 -9.98 -21.55
CA ARG A 14 -20.79 -8.68 -21.61
C ARG A 14 -19.35 -8.83 -21.13
N MET A 15 -19.15 -9.50 -20.00
CA MET A 15 -17.82 -9.67 -19.43
C MET A 15 -16.92 -10.56 -20.29
N ASP A 16 -17.45 -11.67 -20.83
CA ASP A 16 -16.75 -12.54 -21.80
C ASP A 16 -16.19 -11.74 -22.99
N ARG A 17 -17.01 -10.85 -23.58
CA ARG A 17 -16.55 -9.96 -24.67
C ARG A 17 -15.48 -8.98 -24.23
N ILE A 18 -15.53 -8.49 -22.98
CA ILE A 18 -14.51 -7.58 -22.44
C ILE A 18 -13.19 -8.34 -22.27
N ALA A 19 -13.22 -9.51 -21.63
CA ALA A 19 -12.05 -10.36 -21.43
C ALA A 19 -11.37 -10.70 -22.77
N ALA A 20 -12.16 -11.12 -23.77
CA ALA A 20 -11.66 -11.41 -25.11
C ALA A 20 -10.98 -10.18 -25.76
N ARG A 21 -11.60 -9.00 -25.69
CA ARG A 21 -11.03 -7.75 -26.26
C ARG A 21 -9.76 -7.30 -25.54
N ARG A 22 -9.69 -7.52 -24.23
CA ARG A 22 -8.50 -7.22 -23.41
C ARG A 22 -7.39 -8.27 -23.57
N GLY A 23 -7.68 -9.40 -24.22
CA GLY A 23 -6.73 -10.49 -24.41
C GLY A 23 -6.46 -11.28 -23.13
N TRP A 24 -7.46 -11.35 -22.26
CA TRP A 24 -7.41 -12.15 -21.04
C TRP A 24 -7.68 -13.62 -21.31
N GLN A 25 -7.33 -14.47 -20.36
CA GLN A 25 -7.82 -15.85 -20.36
C GLN A 25 -9.28 -15.82 -19.95
N HIS A 26 -10.13 -16.57 -20.66
CA HIS A 26 -11.57 -16.61 -20.37
C HIS A 26 -12.19 -17.92 -20.85
N GLU A 27 -13.23 -18.34 -20.15
CA GLU A 27 -14.12 -19.42 -20.55
C GLU A 27 -15.52 -18.83 -20.74
N ALA A 28 -16.06 -18.97 -21.95
CA ALA A 28 -17.37 -18.40 -22.28
C ALA A 28 -18.49 -18.97 -21.39
N PRO A 29 -19.55 -18.19 -21.07
CA PRO A 29 -20.62 -18.65 -20.20
C PRO A 29 -21.29 -19.93 -20.72
N ALA A 30 -21.26 -20.99 -19.92
CA ALA A 30 -21.93 -22.27 -20.19
C ALA A 30 -23.10 -22.46 -19.22
N ILE A 31 -24.32 -22.39 -19.74
CA ILE A 31 -25.57 -22.45 -18.98
C ILE A 31 -26.23 -23.83 -19.17
N ARG A 32 -26.44 -24.56 -18.06
CA ARG A 32 -27.10 -25.87 -18.07
C ARG A 32 -28.63 -25.73 -18.11
N PRO A 33 -29.37 -26.74 -18.61
CA PRO A 33 -30.82 -26.76 -18.47
C PRO A 33 -31.23 -26.75 -16.98
N PRO A 34 -32.45 -26.29 -16.64
CA PRO A 34 -32.97 -26.37 -15.27
C PRO A 34 -32.98 -27.80 -14.73
N ALA A 35 -32.81 -27.94 -13.41
CA ALA A 35 -32.83 -29.22 -12.74
C ALA A 35 -34.24 -29.80 -12.66
N GLU A 36 -34.38 -31.08 -12.94
CA GLU A 36 -35.63 -31.80 -12.76
C GLU A 36 -36.01 -31.87 -11.26
N SER A 37 -37.31 -31.82 -10.97
CA SER A 37 -37.83 -31.87 -9.59
C SER A 37 -37.33 -33.08 -8.80
N ASP A 38 -37.21 -34.25 -9.46
CA ASP A 38 -36.72 -35.48 -8.84
C ASP A 38 -35.24 -35.38 -8.45
N LYS A 39 -34.42 -34.67 -9.24
CA LYS A 39 -33.01 -34.43 -8.93
C LYS A 39 -32.86 -33.55 -7.70
N LEU A 40 -33.66 -32.49 -7.59
CA LEU A 40 -33.67 -31.60 -6.42
C LEU A 40 -34.15 -32.32 -5.15
N ALA A 41 -35.19 -33.13 -5.26
CA ALA A 41 -35.69 -33.94 -4.14
C ALA A 41 -34.67 -35.00 -3.69
N ALA A 42 -34.01 -35.67 -4.65
CA ALA A 42 -32.96 -36.64 -4.35
C ALA A 42 -31.75 -36.00 -3.66
N PHE A 43 -31.36 -34.79 -4.08
CA PHE A 43 -30.30 -34.02 -3.44
C PHE A 43 -30.64 -33.70 -1.97
N GLU A 44 -31.83 -33.16 -1.71
CA GLU A 44 -32.27 -32.79 -0.36
C GLU A 44 -32.36 -34.01 0.57
N ALA A 45 -32.87 -35.13 0.06
CA ALA A 45 -32.93 -36.38 0.80
C ALA A 45 -31.53 -36.94 1.13
N ARG A 46 -30.58 -36.85 0.19
CA ARG A 46 -29.22 -37.35 0.36
C ARG A 46 -28.45 -36.59 1.45
N HIS A 47 -28.53 -35.27 1.42
CA HIS A 47 -27.79 -34.39 2.33
C HIS A 47 -28.56 -34.04 3.61
N GLN A 48 -29.84 -34.40 3.69
CA GLN A 48 -30.74 -34.04 4.80
C GLN A 48 -30.80 -32.52 5.02
N VAL A 49 -30.80 -31.77 3.92
CA VAL A 49 -30.90 -30.31 3.90
C VAL A 49 -32.07 -29.88 3.04
N THR A 50 -32.57 -28.67 3.25
CA THR A 50 -33.51 -28.01 2.33
C THR A 50 -32.73 -27.01 1.49
N ILE A 51 -32.85 -27.07 0.16
CA ILE A 51 -32.23 -26.09 -0.72
C ILE A 51 -32.88 -24.73 -0.43
N PRO A 52 -32.10 -23.65 -0.23
CA PRO A 52 -32.64 -22.31 -0.01
C PRO A 52 -33.66 -21.92 -1.08
N THR A 53 -34.76 -21.29 -0.69
CA THR A 53 -35.96 -21.11 -1.53
C THR A 53 -35.61 -20.41 -2.84
N GLN A 54 -34.82 -19.34 -2.78
CA GLN A 54 -34.43 -18.59 -3.97
C GLN A 54 -33.51 -19.40 -4.90
N LEU A 55 -32.52 -20.11 -4.33
CA LEU A 55 -31.63 -20.97 -5.08
C LEU A 55 -32.41 -22.13 -5.72
N ARG A 56 -33.35 -22.74 -5.00
CA ARG A 56 -34.22 -23.81 -5.50
C ARG A 56 -35.04 -23.33 -6.71
N THR A 57 -35.63 -22.13 -6.64
CA THR A 57 -36.36 -21.54 -7.76
C THR A 57 -35.46 -21.33 -8.98
N ILE A 58 -34.24 -20.81 -8.80
CA ILE A 58 -33.28 -20.64 -9.90
C ILE A 58 -32.91 -21.99 -10.52
N LEU A 59 -32.60 -22.99 -9.68
CA LEU A 59 -32.23 -24.32 -10.12
C LEU A 59 -33.36 -25.00 -10.91
N ALA A 60 -34.61 -24.88 -10.45
CA ALA A 60 -35.77 -25.53 -11.05
C ALA A 60 -36.29 -24.80 -12.31
N GLU A 61 -36.24 -23.47 -12.33
CA GLU A 61 -36.88 -22.68 -13.39
C GLU A 61 -35.90 -22.12 -14.43
N CYS A 62 -34.63 -21.91 -14.06
CA CYS A 62 -33.67 -21.15 -14.88
C CYS A 62 -32.49 -21.99 -15.35
N SER A 63 -31.72 -22.60 -14.42
CA SER A 63 -30.55 -23.39 -14.78
C SER A 63 -30.07 -24.24 -13.61
N ALA A 64 -29.70 -25.50 -13.86
CA ALA A 64 -29.05 -26.36 -12.88
C ALA A 64 -27.58 -25.94 -12.56
N GLY A 65 -26.98 -25.08 -13.38
CA GLY A 65 -25.63 -24.59 -13.16
C GLY A 65 -25.11 -23.70 -14.29
N VAL A 66 -24.26 -22.75 -13.91
CA VAL A 66 -23.63 -21.77 -14.79
C VAL A 66 -22.12 -21.76 -14.54
N TRP A 67 -21.36 -21.99 -15.60
CA TRP A 67 -19.91 -21.90 -15.61
C TRP A 67 -19.47 -20.66 -16.39
N PHE A 68 -18.56 -19.88 -15.82
CA PHE A 68 -17.98 -18.69 -16.42
C PHE A 68 -16.74 -18.32 -15.63
N SER A 69 -15.61 -18.11 -16.31
CA SER A 69 -14.37 -17.63 -15.69
C SER A 69 -13.66 -16.64 -16.58
N TRP A 70 -12.85 -15.80 -15.96
CA TRP A 70 -11.81 -15.05 -16.63
C TRP A 70 -10.64 -14.80 -15.67
N SER A 71 -9.45 -14.67 -16.22
CA SER A 71 -8.26 -14.28 -15.47
C SER A 71 -7.32 -13.44 -16.32
N VAL A 72 -6.69 -12.49 -15.64
CA VAL A 72 -5.68 -11.62 -16.21
C VAL A 72 -4.39 -12.44 -16.33
N PRO A 73 -3.80 -12.56 -17.53
CA PRO A 73 -2.55 -13.28 -17.71
C PRO A 73 -1.47 -12.73 -16.77
N PRO A 74 -0.57 -13.58 -16.23
CA PRO A 74 0.50 -13.14 -15.34
C PRO A 74 1.30 -11.94 -15.85
N GLU A 75 1.55 -11.92 -17.15
CA GLU A 75 2.24 -10.84 -17.85
C GLU A 75 1.48 -9.49 -17.91
N LEU A 76 0.20 -9.48 -17.57
CA LEU A 76 -0.70 -8.32 -17.53
C LEU A 76 -1.22 -8.00 -16.11
N ARG A 77 -0.53 -8.48 -15.07
CA ARG A 77 -0.86 -8.22 -13.65
C ARG A 77 -0.59 -6.81 -13.07
N PRO A 78 -0.23 -5.71 -13.79
CA PRO A 78 -0.22 -4.37 -13.17
C PRO A 78 -1.54 -4.01 -12.47
N LEU A 79 -2.65 -4.68 -12.81
CA LEU A 79 -3.93 -4.58 -12.10
C LEU A 79 -3.84 -4.95 -10.62
N GLU A 80 -2.96 -5.89 -10.22
CA GLU A 80 -2.70 -6.20 -8.80
C GLU A 80 -2.14 -4.98 -8.07
N ARG A 81 -1.25 -4.21 -8.72
CA ARG A 81 -0.67 -2.98 -8.16
C ARG A 81 -1.73 -1.87 -8.02
N GLU A 82 -2.71 -1.86 -8.91
CA GLU A 82 -3.86 -0.94 -8.85
C GLU A 82 -4.98 -1.45 -7.94
N ARG A 83 -4.76 -2.55 -7.19
CA ARG A 83 -5.75 -3.23 -6.33
C ARG A 83 -7.06 -3.54 -7.05
N ARG A 84 -6.97 -3.93 -8.32
CA ARG A 84 -8.12 -4.34 -9.13
C ARG A 84 -8.20 -5.86 -9.22
N PRO A 85 -9.41 -6.42 -9.36
CA PRO A 85 -9.57 -7.86 -9.52
C PRO A 85 -8.81 -8.37 -10.75
N THR A 86 -8.05 -9.44 -10.56
CA THR A 86 -7.28 -10.09 -11.63
C THR A 86 -7.89 -11.40 -12.09
N GLN A 87 -8.97 -11.84 -11.47
CA GLN A 87 -9.72 -13.01 -11.85
C GLN A 87 -11.17 -12.88 -11.41
N GLY A 88 -12.00 -13.77 -11.90
CA GLY A 88 -13.40 -13.80 -11.56
C GLY A 88 -14.11 -15.04 -12.02
N GLY A 89 -15.30 -15.25 -11.45
CA GLY A 89 -16.16 -16.39 -11.75
C GLY A 89 -16.12 -17.51 -10.71
N LEU A 90 -15.62 -17.25 -9.50
CA LEU A 90 -15.58 -18.21 -8.38
C LEU A 90 -14.90 -19.53 -8.77
N GLY A 91 -13.73 -19.44 -9.40
CA GLY A 91 -13.01 -20.63 -9.90
C GLY A 91 -13.69 -21.33 -11.09
N GLY A 92 -14.51 -20.60 -11.85
CA GLY A 92 -15.18 -21.10 -13.07
C GLY A 92 -16.64 -21.50 -12.89
N MET A 93 -17.19 -21.36 -11.69
CA MET A 93 -18.56 -21.74 -11.38
C MET A 93 -19.29 -20.61 -10.67
N VAL A 94 -20.20 -19.92 -11.37
CA VAL A 94 -21.07 -18.91 -10.73
C VAL A 94 -22.03 -19.57 -9.72
N PHE A 95 -22.61 -20.72 -10.11
CA PHE A 95 -23.26 -21.70 -9.23
C PHE A 95 -23.47 -23.01 -10.00
N ASP A 96 -23.39 -24.18 -9.37
CA ASP A 96 -23.71 -25.47 -10.02
C ASP A 96 -24.18 -26.52 -9.01
N LEU A 97 -25.33 -27.16 -9.30
CA LEU A 97 -25.92 -28.14 -8.39
C LEU A 97 -25.04 -29.38 -8.17
N ASP A 98 -24.33 -29.87 -9.20
CA ASP A 98 -23.49 -31.06 -9.06
C ASP A 98 -22.22 -30.73 -8.26
N TYR A 99 -21.68 -29.52 -8.42
CA TYR A 99 -20.58 -29.05 -7.57
C TYR A 99 -21.00 -28.94 -6.10
N ILE A 100 -22.18 -28.36 -5.83
CA ILE A 100 -22.71 -28.24 -4.46
C ILE A 100 -22.90 -29.63 -3.84
N ASP A 101 -23.41 -30.58 -4.63
CA ASP A 101 -23.66 -31.97 -4.23
C ASP A 101 -22.37 -32.72 -3.89
N GLN A 102 -21.32 -32.52 -4.68
CA GLN A 102 -20.07 -33.28 -4.58
C GLN A 102 -19.04 -32.64 -3.65
N TYR A 103 -19.02 -31.30 -3.54
CA TYR A 103 -17.91 -30.58 -2.91
C TYR A 103 -18.38 -29.59 -1.84
N ALA A 104 -19.15 -28.56 -2.20
CA ALA A 104 -19.36 -27.38 -1.33
C ALA A 104 -19.90 -27.74 0.07
N LEU A 105 -20.93 -28.58 0.14
CA LEU A 105 -21.53 -28.99 1.43
C LEU A 105 -20.56 -29.82 2.28
N ALA A 106 -19.81 -30.73 1.64
CA ALA A 106 -18.85 -31.60 2.32
C ALA A 106 -17.66 -30.79 2.86
N ASN A 107 -17.13 -29.86 2.05
CA ASN A 107 -16.00 -29.01 2.40
C ASN A 107 -16.37 -28.08 3.58
N PHE A 108 -17.55 -27.46 3.53
CA PHE A 108 -18.02 -26.62 4.65
C PHE A 108 -18.27 -27.42 5.94
N ALA A 109 -18.85 -28.62 5.82
CA ALA A 109 -19.03 -29.50 6.98
C ALA A 109 -17.69 -29.92 7.59
N HIS A 110 -16.69 -30.19 6.76
CA HIS A 110 -15.33 -30.50 7.19
C HIS A 110 -14.69 -29.31 7.91
N TRP A 111 -14.80 -28.11 7.35
CA TRP A 111 -14.34 -26.86 7.98
C TRP A 111 -14.93 -26.65 9.37
N ARG A 112 -16.25 -26.76 9.49
CA ARG A 112 -16.94 -26.61 10.78
C ARG A 112 -16.41 -27.61 11.82
N LEU A 113 -16.13 -28.85 11.41
CA LEU A 113 -15.56 -29.87 12.31
C LEU A 113 -14.10 -29.58 12.67
N GLN A 114 -13.29 -29.10 11.72
CA GLN A 114 -11.91 -28.70 12.00
C GLN A 114 -11.87 -27.52 12.98
N HIS A 115 -12.67 -26.48 12.74
CA HIS A 115 -12.78 -25.32 13.60
C HIS A 115 -13.21 -25.72 15.02
N ALA A 116 -14.23 -26.57 15.16
CA ALA A 116 -14.68 -27.07 16.45
C ALA A 116 -13.63 -27.89 17.23
N ARG A 117 -12.68 -28.54 16.53
CA ARG A 117 -11.58 -29.32 17.14
C ARG A 117 -10.38 -28.44 17.50
N HIS A 118 -10.15 -27.38 16.73
CA HIS A 118 -9.02 -26.48 16.87
C HIS A 118 -9.50 -25.03 16.78
N PRO A 119 -10.13 -24.49 17.85
CA PRO A 119 -10.55 -23.10 17.88
C PRO A 119 -9.34 -22.21 17.66
N ARG A 120 -9.38 -21.34 16.65
CA ARG A 120 -8.33 -20.36 16.37
C ARG A 120 -8.74 -19.01 16.96
N GLU A 121 -7.77 -18.14 17.19
CA GLU A 121 -8.05 -16.75 17.52
C GLU A 121 -8.60 -16.06 16.27
N SER A 122 -9.69 -15.29 16.44
CA SER A 122 -10.37 -14.56 15.36
C SER A 122 -10.17 -13.06 15.57
N GLU A 123 -9.81 -12.34 14.50
CA GLU A 123 -9.67 -10.87 14.54
C GLU A 123 -11.03 -10.16 14.43
N VAL A 124 -12.06 -10.89 14.02
CA VAL A 124 -13.44 -10.42 13.84
C VAL A 124 -14.43 -11.29 14.64
N PRO A 125 -15.71 -10.91 14.77
CA PRO A 125 -16.67 -11.71 15.53
C PRO A 125 -16.89 -13.12 14.93
N ASP A 126 -16.59 -14.16 15.71
CA ASP A 126 -16.76 -15.57 15.36
C ASP A 126 -17.55 -16.32 16.47
N ASP A 127 -18.88 -16.25 16.40
CA ASP A 127 -19.79 -16.94 17.31
C ASP A 127 -20.11 -18.36 16.80
N PRO A 128 -19.92 -19.43 17.58
CA PRO A 128 -20.22 -20.81 17.16
C PRO A 128 -21.61 -21.02 16.55
N SER A 129 -22.61 -20.21 16.93
CA SER A 129 -23.96 -20.27 16.37
C SER A 129 -24.03 -19.90 14.88
N MET A 130 -23.10 -19.08 14.38
CA MET A 130 -23.08 -18.66 12.96
C MET A 130 -22.74 -19.80 12.00
N TRP A 131 -22.05 -20.84 12.48
CA TRP A 131 -21.69 -22.03 11.70
C TRP A 131 -22.86 -23.01 11.53
N VAL A 132 -23.97 -22.77 12.22
CA VAL A 132 -25.17 -23.61 12.18
C VAL A 132 -26.16 -23.04 11.16
N GLY A 133 -26.85 -23.92 10.44
CA GLY A 133 -27.87 -23.51 9.48
C GLY A 133 -27.32 -22.88 8.20
N GLN A 134 -26.03 -23.07 7.88
CA GLN A 134 -25.41 -22.57 6.66
C GLN A 134 -25.54 -23.58 5.51
N PHE A 135 -25.98 -23.10 4.34
CA PHE A 135 -25.98 -23.86 3.08
C PHE A 135 -24.85 -23.37 2.18
N ALA A 136 -23.73 -24.08 2.17
CA ALA A 136 -22.57 -23.73 1.34
C ALA A 136 -22.85 -23.97 -0.14
N PHE A 137 -22.47 -23.00 -0.99
CA PHE A 137 -22.68 -23.12 -2.43
C PHE A 137 -21.43 -22.87 -3.29
N ALA A 138 -20.40 -22.23 -2.75
CA ALA A 138 -19.14 -21.99 -3.46
C ALA A 138 -17.94 -22.00 -2.50
N GLU A 139 -16.83 -22.56 -2.98
CA GLU A 139 -15.50 -22.40 -2.42
C GLU A 139 -14.71 -21.47 -3.34
N LEU A 140 -14.02 -20.50 -2.77
CA LEU A 140 -13.21 -19.51 -3.44
C LEU A 140 -11.81 -20.06 -3.71
N VAL A 141 -11.06 -19.42 -4.61
CA VAL A 141 -9.72 -19.87 -5.02
C VAL A 141 -8.73 -19.91 -3.86
N ASN A 142 -8.90 -19.03 -2.86
CA ASN A 142 -8.10 -19.00 -1.63
C ASN A 142 -8.59 -20.00 -0.56
N GLY A 143 -9.62 -20.81 -0.85
CA GLY A 143 -10.22 -21.78 0.06
C GLY A 143 -11.38 -21.22 0.89
N ASP A 144 -11.70 -19.92 0.80
CA ASP A 144 -12.81 -19.33 1.55
C ASP A 144 -14.18 -19.81 1.07
N MET A 145 -15.20 -19.72 1.92
CA MET A 145 -16.51 -20.33 1.65
C MET A 145 -17.62 -19.29 1.59
N LEU A 146 -18.51 -19.44 0.60
CA LEU A 146 -19.78 -18.71 0.52
C LEU A 146 -20.94 -19.60 0.92
N THR A 147 -21.80 -19.07 1.78
CA THR A 147 -22.97 -19.79 2.29
C THR A 147 -24.22 -18.95 2.22
N ILE A 148 -25.37 -19.63 2.21
CA ILE A 148 -26.68 -19.03 2.44
C ILE A 148 -27.11 -19.39 3.85
N ASP A 149 -27.36 -18.38 4.68
CA ASP A 149 -27.79 -18.55 6.07
C ASP A 149 -29.29 -18.90 6.11
N CYS A 150 -29.60 -20.14 6.48
CA CYS A 150 -30.95 -20.66 6.60
C CYS A 150 -31.45 -20.67 8.05
N SER A 151 -30.74 -20.03 9.00
CA SER A 151 -31.06 -20.06 10.43
C SER A 151 -32.10 -19.02 10.86
N SER A 152 -32.40 -18.02 10.00
CA SER A 152 -33.29 -16.92 10.35
C SER A 152 -34.74 -17.36 10.58
N ALA A 153 -35.28 -17.03 11.76
CA ALA A 153 -36.68 -17.27 12.13
C ALA A 153 -37.71 -16.58 11.20
N ASN A 154 -37.33 -15.48 10.55
CA ASN A 154 -38.20 -14.73 9.64
C ASN A 154 -38.15 -15.23 8.19
N GLY A 155 -37.41 -16.32 7.91
CA GLY A 155 -37.25 -16.87 6.56
C GLY A 155 -36.31 -16.08 5.64
N ALA A 156 -35.61 -15.06 6.14
CA ALA A 156 -34.51 -14.42 5.41
C ALA A 156 -33.39 -15.43 5.12
N GLN A 157 -32.77 -15.33 3.94
CA GLN A 157 -31.72 -16.24 3.46
C GLN A 157 -30.48 -15.46 2.99
N PRO A 158 -29.82 -14.70 3.88
CA PRO A 158 -28.69 -13.86 3.49
C PRO A 158 -27.47 -14.68 3.08
N VAL A 159 -26.66 -14.12 2.19
CA VAL A 159 -25.37 -14.72 1.81
C VAL A 159 -24.29 -14.27 2.78
N ARG A 160 -23.50 -15.21 3.28
CA ARG A 160 -22.36 -14.96 4.18
C ARG A 160 -21.04 -15.41 3.57
N TYR A 161 -19.98 -14.73 4.00
CA TYR A 161 -18.61 -15.05 3.68
C TYR A 161 -17.93 -15.71 4.89
N PHE A 162 -17.18 -16.79 4.69
CA PHE A 162 -16.39 -17.45 5.73
C PHE A 162 -14.93 -17.52 5.29
N SER A 163 -14.05 -16.79 5.99
CA SER A 163 -12.60 -16.88 5.80
C SER A 163 -11.99 -18.03 6.61
N HIS A 164 -11.04 -18.75 6.02
CA HIS A 164 -10.26 -19.80 6.71
C HIS A 164 -9.29 -19.26 7.77
N GLU A 165 -8.95 -17.97 7.68
CA GLU A 165 -8.05 -17.26 8.58
C GLU A 165 -8.78 -16.56 9.73
N LEU A 166 -10.12 -16.57 9.73
CA LEU A 166 -10.97 -15.92 10.74
C LEU A 166 -10.71 -14.40 10.86
N GLU A 167 -10.50 -13.76 9.71
CA GLU A 167 -10.25 -12.33 9.60
C GLU A 167 -11.17 -11.67 8.56
N GLY A 168 -11.10 -10.34 8.48
CA GLY A 168 -11.71 -9.57 7.42
C GLY A 168 -13.23 -9.72 7.28
N LEU A 169 -13.66 -10.37 6.18
CA LEU A 169 -15.08 -10.58 5.88
C LEU A 169 -15.70 -11.78 6.61
N HIS A 170 -14.93 -12.53 7.40
CA HIS A 170 -15.43 -13.71 8.11
C HIS A 170 -16.74 -13.44 8.85
N GLY A 171 -17.76 -14.27 8.55
CA GLY A 171 -19.06 -14.23 9.19
C GLY A 171 -20.01 -13.16 8.69
N ARG A 172 -19.55 -12.16 7.95
CA ARG A 172 -20.36 -11.00 7.57
C ARG A 172 -21.40 -11.37 6.53
N ILE A 173 -22.53 -10.67 6.59
CA ILE A 173 -23.53 -10.74 5.53
C ILE A 173 -23.04 -9.90 4.35
N ILE A 174 -22.86 -10.53 3.19
CA ILE A 174 -22.40 -9.87 1.96
C ILE A 174 -23.53 -9.60 0.96
N ALA A 175 -24.69 -10.23 1.14
CA ALA A 175 -25.89 -9.88 0.41
C ALA A 175 -27.13 -10.24 1.23
N PRO A 176 -28.25 -9.49 1.09
CA PRO A 176 -29.48 -9.79 1.80
C PRO A 176 -30.11 -11.12 1.37
N ASP A 177 -29.82 -11.57 0.14
CA ASP A 177 -30.19 -12.87 -0.39
C ASP A 177 -29.37 -13.30 -1.60
N PHE A 178 -29.57 -14.54 -2.06
CA PHE A 178 -28.84 -15.13 -3.19
C PHE A 178 -29.11 -14.42 -4.52
N VAL A 179 -30.34 -13.97 -4.78
CA VAL A 179 -30.67 -13.22 -6.01
C VAL A 179 -29.92 -11.89 -6.05
N SER A 180 -29.86 -11.19 -4.92
CA SER A 180 -29.14 -9.91 -4.79
C SER A 180 -27.64 -10.13 -4.96
N PHE A 181 -27.08 -11.17 -4.34
CA PHE A 181 -25.68 -11.55 -4.53
C PHE A 181 -25.34 -11.77 -6.00
N ILE A 182 -26.05 -12.67 -6.69
CA ILE A 182 -25.79 -12.96 -8.10
C ILE A 182 -26.01 -11.72 -8.97
N THR A 183 -26.97 -10.85 -8.64
CA THR A 183 -27.22 -9.62 -9.38
C THR A 183 -26.05 -8.64 -9.31
N GLU A 184 -25.58 -8.34 -8.10
CA GLU A 184 -24.45 -7.43 -7.89
C GLU A 184 -23.16 -8.02 -8.44
N TYR A 185 -22.90 -9.31 -8.16
CA TYR A 185 -21.72 -10.01 -8.63
C TYR A 185 -21.67 -10.11 -10.17
N SER A 186 -22.77 -10.45 -10.82
CA SER A 186 -22.83 -10.48 -12.30
C SER A 186 -22.69 -9.09 -12.89
N THR A 187 -23.28 -8.05 -12.28
CA THR A 187 -23.13 -6.66 -12.74
C THR A 187 -21.65 -6.25 -12.71
N LEU A 188 -20.91 -6.63 -11.67
CA LEU A 188 -19.47 -6.44 -11.53
C LEU A 188 -18.63 -7.29 -12.51
N GLY A 189 -19.25 -8.11 -13.37
CA GLY A 189 -18.54 -9.02 -14.27
C GLY A 189 -18.02 -10.27 -13.57
N CYS A 190 -18.65 -10.68 -12.48
CA CYS A 190 -18.19 -11.75 -11.59
C CYS A 190 -16.75 -11.51 -11.11
N ALA A 191 -16.44 -10.28 -10.73
CA ALA A 191 -15.07 -9.88 -10.41
C ALA A 191 -14.69 -10.17 -8.96
N GLY A 192 -13.50 -10.73 -8.78
CA GLY A 192 -12.91 -11.03 -7.49
C GLY A 192 -13.32 -12.39 -6.96
N ASP A 193 -12.32 -13.15 -6.51
CA ASP A 193 -12.48 -14.48 -5.92
C ASP A 193 -11.78 -14.56 -4.54
N THR A 194 -11.53 -13.40 -3.91
CA THR A 194 -10.90 -13.27 -2.59
C THR A 194 -11.55 -12.14 -1.80
N GLN A 195 -11.36 -12.12 -0.48
CA GLN A 195 -11.85 -11.03 0.38
C GLN A 195 -11.23 -9.67 -0.01
N ASP A 196 -9.98 -9.64 -0.45
CA ASP A 196 -9.26 -8.41 -0.84
C ASP A 196 -9.92 -7.72 -2.03
N ASP A 197 -10.34 -8.50 -3.02
CA ASP A 197 -11.08 -7.98 -4.18
C ASP A 197 -12.41 -7.36 -3.75
N TRP A 198 -13.10 -8.02 -2.81
CA TRP A 198 -14.46 -7.64 -2.43
C TRP A 198 -14.51 -6.50 -1.41
N PHE A 199 -13.45 -6.25 -0.63
CA PHE A 199 -13.37 -5.05 0.20
C PHE A 199 -13.55 -3.76 -0.61
N ALA A 200 -13.08 -3.74 -1.86
CA ALA A 200 -13.27 -2.60 -2.75
C ALA A 200 -14.74 -2.40 -3.17
N PHE A 201 -15.54 -3.47 -3.16
CA PHE A 201 -16.93 -3.47 -3.64
C PHE A 201 -17.97 -3.46 -2.53
N CYS A 202 -17.57 -3.75 -1.29
CA CYS A 202 -18.46 -3.87 -0.15
C CYS A 202 -18.71 -2.53 0.55
N ASP A 203 -19.96 -2.30 0.95
CA ASP A 203 -20.32 -1.28 1.94
C ASP A 203 -20.03 -1.81 3.35
N MET A 204 -19.02 -1.24 4.01
CA MET A 204 -18.50 -1.66 5.32
C MET A 204 -19.03 -0.79 6.49
N THR A 205 -20.10 -0.02 6.28
CA THR A 205 -20.63 0.89 7.30
C THR A 205 -21.23 0.19 8.53
N ASP A 206 -21.75 -1.04 8.37
CA ASP A 206 -22.28 -1.87 9.47
C ASP A 206 -21.23 -2.94 9.87
N PRO A 207 -20.82 -3.03 11.16
CA PRO A 207 -19.88 -4.05 11.63
C PRO A 207 -20.30 -5.50 11.39
N ALA A 208 -21.59 -5.80 11.22
CA ALA A 208 -22.11 -7.14 10.95
C ALA A 208 -22.30 -7.44 9.46
N GLN A 209 -22.14 -6.44 8.59
CA GLN A 209 -22.43 -6.54 7.16
C GLN A 209 -21.24 -6.05 6.33
N ALA A 210 -21.21 -6.49 5.08
CA ALA A 210 -20.23 -6.10 4.08
C ALA A 210 -20.90 -6.23 2.72
N MET A 211 -21.93 -5.43 2.48
CA MET A 211 -22.85 -5.65 1.36
C MET A 211 -22.13 -5.40 0.03
N LEU A 212 -22.03 -6.44 -0.80
CA LEU A 212 -21.45 -6.37 -2.14
C LEU A 212 -22.33 -5.49 -3.02
N ARG A 213 -21.75 -4.43 -3.60
CA ARG A 213 -22.50 -3.43 -4.37
C ARG A 213 -21.73 -2.95 -5.59
N ALA A 214 -22.34 -3.11 -6.76
CA ALA A 214 -21.84 -2.57 -8.02
C ALA A 214 -21.85 -1.03 -8.05
N ASP A 215 -22.72 -0.40 -7.25
CA ASP A 215 -22.83 1.06 -7.14
C ASP A 215 -21.97 1.67 -6.01
N SER A 216 -21.17 0.85 -5.31
CA SER A 216 -20.14 1.32 -4.39
C SER A 216 -19.08 2.17 -5.12
N PRO A 217 -18.30 2.99 -4.41
CA PRO A 217 -17.20 3.75 -5.03
C PRO A 217 -16.24 2.87 -5.84
N GLY A 218 -15.81 1.73 -5.29
CA GLY A 218 -14.93 0.79 -6.01
C GLY A 218 -15.64 0.05 -7.13
N GLY A 219 -16.91 -0.32 -6.95
CA GLY A 219 -17.72 -0.95 -8.01
C GLY A 219 -17.89 -0.05 -9.23
N LYS A 220 -18.21 1.24 -9.02
CA LYS A 220 -18.29 2.24 -10.10
C LYS A 220 -16.96 2.43 -10.80
N ALA A 221 -15.88 2.60 -10.04
CA ALA A 221 -14.53 2.76 -10.59
C ALA A 221 -14.12 1.55 -11.46
N TRP A 222 -14.44 0.33 -11.00
CA TRP A 222 -14.22 -0.90 -11.74
C TRP A 222 -15.03 -0.98 -13.04
N LEU A 223 -16.33 -0.67 -12.98
CA LEU A 223 -17.22 -0.74 -14.14
C LEU A 223 -16.91 0.32 -15.21
N ASP A 224 -16.55 1.52 -14.78
CA ASP A 224 -16.09 2.60 -15.66
C ASP A 224 -14.81 2.17 -16.38
N TRP A 225 -13.85 1.62 -15.62
CA TRP A 225 -12.61 1.11 -16.19
C TRP A 225 -12.84 -0.04 -17.17
N LEU A 226 -13.69 -1.03 -16.82
CA LEU A 226 -14.03 -2.14 -17.71
C LEU A 226 -14.60 -1.65 -19.04
N SER A 227 -15.40 -0.58 -18.99
CA SER A 227 -16.07 -0.01 -20.17
C SER A 227 -15.13 0.79 -21.07
N ASP A 228 -14.01 1.31 -20.53
CA ASP A 228 -12.97 1.97 -21.32
C ASP A 228 -12.02 0.94 -21.97
N LEU A 229 -12.39 0.50 -23.18
CA LEU A 229 -11.61 -0.44 -23.98
C LEU A 229 -10.55 0.22 -24.86
N ARG A 230 -10.33 1.54 -24.72
CA ARG A 230 -9.27 2.21 -25.48
C ARG A 230 -7.93 1.66 -25.02
N PRO A 231 -7.01 1.31 -25.94
CA PRO A 231 -5.63 1.03 -25.56
C PRO A 231 -5.11 2.24 -24.78
N GLU A 232 -4.58 2.02 -23.58
CA GLU A 232 -3.88 3.08 -22.87
C GLU A 232 -2.72 3.54 -23.75
N ALA A 233 -2.71 4.83 -24.09
CA ALA A 233 -1.78 5.39 -25.06
C ALA A 233 -0.30 5.23 -24.65
N ASP A 234 -0.04 5.01 -23.36
CA ASP A 234 1.29 4.89 -22.77
C ASP A 234 1.47 3.60 -21.94
N ALA A 235 0.90 2.49 -22.41
CA ALA A 235 1.05 1.18 -21.78
C ALA A 235 2.26 0.40 -22.34
N PRO A 236 2.90 -0.46 -21.51
CA PRO A 236 3.96 -1.35 -21.99
C PRO A 236 3.47 -2.27 -23.10
N PRO A 237 4.34 -2.66 -24.05
CA PRO A 237 3.95 -3.61 -25.09
C PRO A 237 3.58 -4.96 -24.49
N ARG A 238 2.80 -5.73 -25.27
CA ARG A 238 2.44 -7.10 -24.90
C ARG A 238 3.69 -7.96 -24.84
N VAL A 239 3.74 -8.79 -23.81
CA VAL A 239 4.82 -9.74 -23.58
C VAL A 239 4.69 -10.90 -24.55
N VAL A 240 5.83 -11.38 -25.06
CA VAL A 240 5.91 -12.58 -25.88
C VAL A 240 6.43 -13.72 -25.01
N MET A 241 5.54 -14.57 -24.51
CA MET A 241 5.95 -15.75 -23.75
C MET A 241 6.60 -16.78 -24.66
N ALA A 242 7.74 -17.34 -24.23
CA ALA A 242 8.41 -18.44 -24.90
C ALA A 242 7.48 -19.67 -24.95
N LYS A 243 7.28 -20.24 -26.14
CA LYS A 243 6.40 -21.41 -26.36
C LYS A 243 7.09 -22.55 -27.08
N SER A 244 8.13 -22.25 -27.86
CA SER A 244 8.86 -23.22 -28.66
C SER A 244 10.21 -23.55 -28.06
N ARG A 245 10.78 -24.69 -28.48
CA ARG A 245 12.16 -25.04 -28.12
C ARG A 245 13.15 -23.96 -28.59
N ALA A 246 12.92 -23.39 -29.77
CA ALA A 246 13.76 -22.33 -30.33
C ALA A 246 13.74 -21.06 -29.46
N ASP A 247 12.58 -20.68 -28.89
CA ASP A 247 12.48 -19.53 -27.97
C ASP A 247 13.35 -19.73 -26.71
N HIS A 248 13.29 -20.93 -26.13
CA HIS A 248 14.12 -21.27 -24.96
C HIS A 248 15.61 -21.34 -25.30
N ASP A 249 15.96 -21.86 -26.47
CA ASP A 249 17.35 -21.90 -26.95
C ASP A 249 17.88 -20.48 -27.22
N LEU A 250 17.05 -19.57 -27.75
CA LEU A 250 17.38 -18.16 -27.95
C LEU A 250 17.71 -17.47 -26.61
N LEU A 251 16.84 -17.63 -25.61
CA LEU A 251 17.04 -17.05 -24.26
C LEU A 251 18.34 -17.55 -23.63
N THR A 252 18.55 -18.87 -23.66
CA THR A 252 19.76 -19.51 -23.11
C THR A 252 21.03 -19.02 -23.82
N ALA A 253 20.98 -18.92 -25.16
CA ALA A 253 22.11 -18.46 -25.96
C ALA A 253 22.45 -16.98 -25.71
N ALA A 254 21.43 -16.12 -25.59
CA ALA A 254 21.61 -14.70 -25.31
C ALA A 254 22.18 -14.49 -23.90
N GLN A 255 21.67 -15.20 -22.89
CA GLN A 255 22.20 -15.18 -21.53
C GLN A 255 23.69 -15.56 -21.49
N ALA A 256 24.09 -16.56 -22.28
CA ALA A 256 25.48 -17.00 -22.38
C ALA A 256 26.38 -16.12 -23.29
N GLY A 257 25.85 -15.07 -23.91
CA GLY A 257 26.60 -14.24 -24.87
C GLY A 257 26.97 -14.97 -26.18
N ASN A 258 26.30 -16.09 -26.50
CA ASN A 258 26.64 -16.92 -27.66
C ASN A 258 25.90 -16.48 -28.92
N ARG A 259 26.48 -15.51 -29.65
CA ARG A 259 25.90 -14.93 -30.89
C ARG A 259 25.59 -15.98 -31.97
N ALA A 260 26.39 -17.04 -32.09
CA ALA A 260 26.17 -18.07 -33.11
C ALA A 260 24.93 -18.91 -32.80
N MET A 261 24.69 -19.23 -31.53
CA MET A 261 23.48 -19.94 -31.11
C MET A 261 22.24 -19.05 -31.15
N VAL A 262 22.38 -17.75 -30.87
CA VAL A 262 21.29 -16.77 -31.06
C VAL A 262 20.85 -16.73 -32.52
N LEU A 263 21.80 -16.62 -33.47
CA LEU A 263 21.50 -16.65 -34.90
C LEU A 263 20.75 -17.93 -35.29
N ARG A 264 21.26 -19.09 -34.85
CA ARG A 264 20.63 -20.37 -35.14
C ARG A 264 19.21 -20.46 -34.59
N ALA A 265 18.98 -20.05 -33.34
CA ALA A 265 17.65 -20.09 -32.75
C ALA A 265 16.66 -19.18 -33.50
N LEU A 266 17.10 -18.00 -33.96
CA LEU A 266 16.30 -17.11 -34.81
C LEU A 266 16.00 -17.74 -36.18
N ASP A 267 17.00 -18.40 -36.80
CA ASP A 267 16.81 -19.12 -38.07
C ASP A 267 15.85 -20.31 -37.92
N ASP A 268 15.83 -20.94 -36.74
CA ASP A 268 14.89 -22.01 -36.35
C ASP A 268 13.48 -21.46 -35.99
N GLY A 269 13.27 -20.14 -36.10
CA GLY A 269 11.96 -19.49 -35.94
C GLY A 269 11.64 -18.99 -34.53
N ALA A 270 12.64 -18.83 -33.65
CA ALA A 270 12.43 -18.24 -32.33
C ALA A 270 11.84 -16.82 -32.43
N ALA A 271 10.88 -16.51 -31.55
CA ALA A 271 10.38 -15.16 -31.41
C ALA A 271 11.44 -14.26 -30.74
N ILE A 272 11.82 -13.18 -31.41
CA ILE A 272 12.98 -12.36 -31.01
C ILE A 272 12.87 -11.71 -29.63
N ASP A 273 11.64 -11.37 -29.21
CA ASP A 273 11.34 -10.77 -27.91
C ASP A 273 10.76 -11.79 -26.91
N ALA A 274 10.97 -13.10 -27.16
CA ALA A 274 10.52 -14.14 -26.25
C ALA A 274 11.09 -13.94 -24.84
N CYS A 275 10.28 -14.19 -23.81
CA CYS A 275 10.73 -14.27 -22.43
C CYS A 275 10.13 -15.50 -21.72
N ALA A 276 10.81 -15.99 -20.69
CA ALA A 276 10.34 -17.13 -19.90
C ALA A 276 9.52 -16.67 -18.68
N GLU A 277 8.66 -17.56 -18.19
CA GLU A 277 8.15 -17.45 -16.82
C GLU A 277 9.32 -17.56 -15.84
N GLY A 278 9.29 -16.76 -14.78
CA GLY A 278 10.35 -16.72 -13.79
C GLY A 278 9.85 -16.13 -12.48
N ALA A 279 10.69 -16.18 -11.46
CA ALA A 279 10.45 -15.41 -10.24
C ALA A 279 10.31 -13.92 -10.58
N TRP A 280 9.60 -13.16 -9.75
CA TRP A 280 9.36 -11.72 -9.90
C TRP A 280 10.62 -10.91 -10.34
N SER A 281 11.81 -11.27 -9.86
CA SER A 281 13.07 -10.58 -10.21
C SER A 281 13.59 -10.88 -11.63
N ALA A 282 13.11 -11.95 -12.27
CA ALA A 282 13.51 -12.44 -13.58
C ALA A 282 12.39 -12.38 -14.64
N GLU A 283 11.20 -11.88 -14.28
CA GLU A 283 10.10 -11.72 -15.23
C GLU A 283 10.45 -10.78 -16.38
N PHE A 284 9.88 -11.08 -17.55
CA PHE A 284 9.92 -10.29 -18.79
C PHE A 284 11.34 -10.00 -19.33
N VAL A 285 12.32 -10.83 -18.96
CA VAL A 285 13.69 -10.70 -19.48
C VAL A 285 13.73 -11.27 -20.90
N THR A 286 14.01 -10.39 -21.87
CA THR A 286 14.19 -10.72 -23.28
C THR A 286 15.66 -11.01 -23.61
N PRO A 287 15.98 -11.56 -24.80
CA PRO A 287 17.35 -11.72 -25.26
C PRO A 287 18.15 -10.40 -25.26
N LEU A 288 17.49 -9.28 -25.59
CA LEU A 288 18.14 -7.97 -25.59
C LEU A 288 18.52 -7.53 -24.16
N ILE A 289 17.67 -7.81 -23.17
CA ILE A 289 17.99 -7.53 -21.77
C ILE A 289 19.18 -8.38 -21.30
N HIS A 290 19.25 -9.65 -21.70
CA HIS A 290 20.44 -10.48 -21.42
C HIS A 290 21.72 -9.88 -22.01
N ALA A 291 21.66 -9.38 -23.25
CA ALA A 291 22.80 -8.71 -23.88
C ALA A 291 23.22 -7.43 -23.12
N VAL A 292 22.25 -6.62 -22.66
CA VAL A 292 22.50 -5.43 -21.83
C VAL A 292 23.17 -5.77 -20.51
N ARG A 293 22.68 -6.80 -19.81
CA ARG A 293 23.26 -7.26 -18.53
C ARG A 293 24.72 -7.71 -18.67
N ASN A 294 25.07 -8.24 -19.83
CA ASN A 294 26.43 -8.66 -20.16
C ASN A 294 27.28 -7.51 -20.74
N ASP A 295 26.71 -6.32 -20.90
CA ASP A 295 27.29 -5.16 -21.60
C ASP A 295 27.82 -5.52 -23.01
N ASP A 296 27.19 -6.50 -23.68
CA ASP A 296 27.64 -7.04 -24.97
C ASP A 296 27.04 -6.24 -26.12
N ARG A 297 27.74 -5.15 -26.47
CA ARG A 297 27.37 -4.25 -27.56
C ARG A 297 27.13 -4.97 -28.88
N ALA A 298 27.94 -5.96 -29.22
CA ALA A 298 27.82 -6.69 -30.49
C ALA A 298 26.56 -7.57 -30.53
N MET A 299 26.21 -8.23 -29.42
CA MET A 299 24.95 -8.95 -29.31
C MET A 299 23.74 -8.00 -29.38
N MET A 300 23.82 -6.84 -28.72
CA MET A 300 22.76 -5.82 -28.79
C MET A 300 22.53 -5.34 -30.23
N GLU A 301 23.58 -5.03 -30.99
CA GLU A 301 23.45 -4.65 -32.41
C GLU A 301 22.81 -5.75 -33.23
N LEU A 302 23.26 -6.99 -33.03
CA LEU A 302 22.70 -8.13 -33.71
C LEU A 302 21.19 -8.24 -33.47
N LEU A 303 20.76 -8.26 -32.21
CA LEU A 303 19.35 -8.41 -31.85
C LEU A 303 18.51 -7.24 -32.38
N VAL A 304 18.96 -6.00 -32.21
CA VAL A 304 18.24 -4.83 -32.74
C VAL A 304 18.16 -4.85 -34.27
N SER A 305 19.24 -5.26 -34.97
CA SER A 305 19.23 -5.39 -36.44
C SER A 305 18.26 -6.48 -36.95
N ARG A 306 17.92 -7.45 -36.10
CA ARG A 306 16.94 -8.51 -36.36
C ARG A 306 15.53 -8.13 -35.92
N GLY A 307 15.33 -6.92 -35.40
CA GLY A 307 14.02 -6.39 -35.05
C GLY A 307 13.62 -6.55 -33.57
N ALA A 308 14.58 -6.80 -32.66
CA ALA A 308 14.27 -6.84 -31.23
C ALA A 308 13.71 -5.50 -30.75
N ALA A 309 12.64 -5.55 -29.96
CA ALA A 309 12.05 -4.36 -29.39
C ALA A 309 12.97 -3.76 -28.31
N ILE A 310 13.24 -2.46 -28.41
CA ILE A 310 14.03 -1.74 -27.41
C ILE A 310 13.13 -1.33 -26.23
N ASN A 311 11.88 -0.99 -26.52
CA ASN A 311 10.92 -0.51 -25.52
C ASN A 311 10.01 -1.66 -25.09
N THR A 312 10.57 -2.60 -24.33
CA THR A 312 9.86 -3.76 -23.78
C THR A 312 9.13 -3.43 -22.47
N ARG A 313 8.29 -4.36 -22.00
CA ARG A 313 7.61 -4.24 -20.70
C ARG A 313 8.61 -4.03 -19.55
N ARG A 314 9.61 -4.88 -19.44
CA ARG A 314 10.79 -4.60 -18.61
C ARG A 314 11.72 -3.70 -19.40
N MET A 315 11.91 -2.47 -18.96
CA MET A 315 12.63 -1.48 -19.76
C MET A 315 14.11 -1.82 -19.91
N VAL A 316 14.56 -1.97 -21.16
CA VAL A 316 15.97 -2.22 -21.51
C VAL A 316 16.89 -1.14 -20.95
N LEU A 317 16.48 0.14 -21.04
CA LEU A 317 17.27 1.26 -20.51
C LEU A 317 17.33 1.27 -18.98
N GLY A 318 16.29 0.80 -18.30
CA GLY A 318 16.30 0.68 -16.84
C GLY A 318 17.30 -0.35 -16.35
N GLU A 319 17.42 -1.49 -17.04
CA GLU A 319 18.45 -2.49 -16.76
C GLU A 319 19.87 -1.96 -17.07
N ALA A 320 20.01 -1.19 -18.15
CA ALA A 320 21.30 -0.60 -18.52
C ALA A 320 21.77 0.45 -17.50
N ALA A 321 20.87 1.28 -16.98
CA ALA A 321 21.20 2.27 -15.96
C ALA A 321 21.73 1.63 -14.67
N GLU A 322 21.21 0.45 -14.31
CA GLU A 322 21.63 -0.31 -13.14
C GLU A 322 22.98 -1.01 -13.34
N LEU A 323 23.19 -1.67 -14.49
CA LEU A 323 24.25 -2.69 -14.63
C LEU A 323 25.31 -2.38 -15.70
N SER A 324 25.00 -1.55 -16.69
CA SER A 324 25.83 -1.38 -17.88
C SER A 324 26.74 -0.15 -17.82
N SER A 325 27.59 -0.02 -18.84
CA SER A 325 28.44 1.16 -19.07
C SER A 325 27.65 2.38 -19.57
N LEU A 326 28.26 3.56 -19.43
CA LEU A 326 27.71 4.80 -19.97
C LEU A 326 27.55 4.74 -21.49
N GLU A 327 28.48 4.11 -22.20
CA GLU A 327 28.41 3.95 -23.66
C GLU A 327 27.19 3.13 -24.08
N THR A 328 26.85 2.06 -23.35
CA THR A 328 25.64 1.27 -23.60
C THR A 328 24.37 2.08 -23.36
N VAL A 329 24.30 2.84 -22.27
CA VAL A 329 23.17 3.74 -21.98
C VAL A 329 22.99 4.76 -23.11
N ARG A 330 24.06 5.46 -23.50
CA ARG A 330 24.04 6.45 -24.60
C ARG A 330 23.63 5.81 -25.93
N TRP A 331 24.13 4.60 -26.20
CA TRP A 331 23.74 3.90 -27.41
C TRP A 331 22.25 3.54 -27.43
N LEU A 332 21.72 2.99 -26.34
CA LEU A 332 20.30 2.66 -26.23
C LEU A 332 19.42 3.91 -26.42
N ILE A 333 19.77 5.03 -25.79
CA ILE A 333 19.11 6.32 -26.00
C ILE A 333 19.13 6.71 -27.49
N ALA A 334 20.28 6.59 -28.15
CA ALA A 334 20.42 6.90 -29.57
C ALA A 334 19.60 5.96 -30.48
N GLN A 335 19.29 4.74 -30.03
CA GLN A 335 18.38 3.83 -30.73
C GLN A 335 16.89 4.10 -30.44
N GLY A 336 16.56 5.14 -29.66
CA GLY A 336 15.18 5.47 -29.31
C GLY A 336 14.64 4.68 -28.12
N ALA A 337 15.52 4.25 -27.21
CA ALA A 337 15.08 3.71 -25.92
C ALA A 337 14.30 4.76 -25.14
N ARG A 338 13.18 4.33 -24.58
CA ARG A 338 12.31 5.14 -23.74
C ARG A 338 13.06 5.47 -22.44
N VAL A 339 13.13 6.77 -22.14
CA VAL A 339 13.88 7.30 -21.00
C VAL A 339 13.04 7.28 -19.71
N ASN A 340 11.75 7.56 -19.84
CA ASN A 340 10.80 7.57 -18.73
C ASN A 340 10.06 6.23 -18.60
N GLY A 341 9.57 5.90 -17.41
CA GLY A 341 8.76 4.70 -17.18
C GLY A 341 7.47 4.71 -18.00
N TRP A 342 6.87 3.53 -18.18
CA TRP A 342 5.48 3.46 -18.64
C TRP A 342 4.54 4.10 -17.63
N LYS A 343 3.33 4.45 -18.04
CA LYS A 343 2.31 4.89 -17.09
C LYS A 343 2.06 3.77 -16.06
N GLY A 344 2.14 4.10 -14.77
CA GLY A 344 2.02 3.12 -13.68
C GLY A 344 3.23 2.20 -13.50
N GLU A 345 4.33 2.46 -14.21
CA GLU A 345 5.59 1.76 -13.96
C GLU A 345 6.17 2.20 -12.63
N ARG A 346 6.57 1.22 -11.81
CA ARG A 346 7.01 1.44 -10.43
C ARG A 346 8.42 2.04 -10.37
N HIS A 347 9.33 1.51 -11.19
CA HIS A 347 10.73 1.94 -11.19
C HIS A 347 11.13 2.40 -12.59
N TRP A 348 11.41 3.68 -12.72
CA TRP A 348 11.90 4.30 -13.95
C TRP A 348 13.41 4.09 -14.05
N PRO A 349 14.03 4.27 -15.24
CA PRO A 349 15.48 4.15 -15.37
C PRO A 349 16.27 5.01 -14.37
N LEU A 350 15.77 6.22 -14.08
CA LEU A 350 16.31 7.10 -13.05
C LEU A 350 16.24 6.48 -11.63
N HIS A 351 15.11 5.86 -11.25
CA HIS A 351 14.98 5.19 -9.94
C HIS A 351 15.96 4.03 -9.82
N ARG A 352 16.10 3.20 -10.87
CA ARG A 352 17.02 2.05 -10.85
C ARG A 352 18.47 2.46 -10.70
N LEU A 353 18.86 3.57 -11.33
CA LEU A 353 20.20 4.14 -11.19
C LEU A 353 20.53 4.47 -9.73
N VAL A 354 19.59 5.05 -8.98
CA VAL A 354 19.82 5.47 -7.59
C VAL A 354 19.73 4.31 -6.61
N GLU A 355 18.72 3.45 -6.76
CA GLU A 355 18.42 2.42 -5.76
C GLU A 355 19.30 1.17 -5.89
N GLN A 356 19.66 0.79 -7.13
CA GLN A 356 20.18 -0.54 -7.43
C GLN A 356 21.62 -0.52 -7.94
N ARG A 357 22.11 0.62 -8.47
CA ARG A 357 23.51 0.72 -8.90
C ARG A 357 24.42 0.73 -7.68
N LYS A 358 25.19 -0.32 -7.52
CA LYS A 358 26.12 -0.46 -6.39
C LYS A 358 27.30 0.50 -6.52
N GLN A 359 27.87 0.91 -5.37
CA GLN A 359 29.05 1.78 -5.33
C GLN A 359 30.29 1.15 -6.00
N ASP A 360 30.36 -0.18 -6.08
CA ASP A 360 31.41 -0.94 -6.77
C ASP A 360 31.08 -1.25 -8.24
N ALA A 361 29.96 -0.74 -8.77
CA ALA A 361 29.62 -0.89 -10.17
C ALA A 361 30.71 -0.30 -11.08
N GLN A 362 30.84 -0.87 -12.29
CA GLN A 362 31.86 -0.48 -13.25
C GLN A 362 31.84 1.03 -13.50
N GLY A 363 33.01 1.66 -13.33
CA GLY A 363 33.23 3.10 -13.50
C GLY A 363 32.89 3.97 -12.29
N GLY A 364 32.38 3.41 -11.18
CA GLY A 364 32.18 4.11 -9.91
C GLY A 364 31.29 5.37 -10.02
N GLU A 365 31.67 6.41 -9.28
CA GLU A 365 30.93 7.68 -9.19
C GLU A 365 30.89 8.45 -10.52
N GLU A 366 31.96 8.40 -11.31
CA GLU A 366 32.02 9.04 -12.64
C GLU A 366 30.99 8.43 -13.60
N ALA A 367 30.88 7.09 -13.62
CA ALA A 367 29.87 6.42 -14.41
C ALA A 367 28.46 6.70 -13.91
N TYR A 368 28.24 6.77 -12.60
CA TYR A 368 26.94 7.14 -12.02
C TYR A 368 26.48 8.52 -12.51
N PHE A 369 27.32 9.55 -12.37
CA PHE A 369 26.96 10.90 -12.81
C PHE A 369 26.85 11.01 -14.33
N GLY A 370 27.73 10.36 -15.08
CA GLY A 370 27.63 10.34 -16.53
C GLY A 370 26.34 9.69 -17.03
N ILE A 371 25.87 8.62 -16.38
CA ILE A 371 24.59 7.97 -16.72
C ILE A 371 23.41 8.85 -16.30
N LEU A 372 23.46 9.46 -15.11
CA LEU A 372 22.44 10.38 -14.63
C LEU A 372 22.24 11.55 -15.61
N GLU A 373 23.34 12.22 -15.99
CA GLU A 373 23.33 13.31 -16.97
C GLU A 373 22.82 12.83 -18.33
N ALA A 374 23.28 11.67 -18.83
CA ALA A 374 22.82 11.14 -20.10
C ALA A 374 21.30 10.87 -20.13
N LEU A 375 20.73 10.37 -19.03
CA LEU A 375 19.29 10.18 -18.91
C LEU A 375 18.55 11.52 -18.90
N LEU A 376 19.00 12.48 -18.08
CA LEU A 376 18.36 13.79 -17.97
C LEU A 376 18.47 14.62 -19.27
N ASP A 377 19.61 14.61 -19.94
CA ASP A 377 19.83 15.20 -21.27
C ASP A 377 18.88 14.61 -22.32
N ALA A 378 18.54 13.32 -22.18
CA ALA A 378 17.60 12.63 -23.05
C ALA A 378 16.12 12.88 -22.69
N GLY A 379 15.84 13.74 -21.70
CA GLY A 379 14.49 14.11 -21.28
C GLY A 379 13.90 13.20 -20.21
N ALA A 380 14.73 12.55 -19.40
CA ALA A 380 14.24 11.92 -18.18
C ALA A 380 13.60 12.97 -17.27
N ASP A 381 12.43 12.67 -16.71
CA ASP A 381 11.76 13.56 -15.76
C ASP A 381 12.53 13.56 -14.42
N PRO A 382 13.18 14.67 -14.03
CA PRO A 382 13.90 14.73 -12.76
C PRO A 382 12.98 14.63 -11.53
N ASP A 383 11.67 14.87 -11.71
CA ASP A 383 10.64 14.80 -10.67
C ASP A 383 9.79 13.53 -10.76
N ALA A 384 10.27 12.51 -11.49
CA ALA A 384 9.64 11.19 -11.53
C ALA A 384 9.37 10.70 -10.10
N PRO A 385 8.11 10.39 -9.74
CA PRO A 385 7.78 9.99 -8.39
C PRO A 385 7.87 8.46 -8.20
N TRP A 386 8.30 8.03 -7.01
CA TRP A 386 8.03 6.68 -6.50
C TRP A 386 6.56 6.51 -6.09
N ASP A 387 6.17 5.29 -5.71
CA ASP A 387 4.79 4.92 -5.36
C ASP A 387 4.12 5.81 -4.29
N ASN A 388 4.90 6.46 -3.42
CA ASN A 388 4.42 7.35 -2.35
C ASN A 388 4.61 8.84 -2.68
N GLY A 389 4.85 9.18 -3.94
CA GLY A 389 5.08 10.55 -4.40
C GLY A 389 6.49 11.08 -4.11
N LEU A 390 7.39 10.30 -3.50
CA LEU A 390 8.78 10.70 -3.31
C LEU A 390 9.45 11.03 -4.64
N THR A 391 10.28 12.07 -4.70
CA THR A 391 11.19 12.32 -5.82
C THR A 391 12.63 12.04 -5.43
N MET A 392 13.51 11.79 -6.40
CA MET A 392 14.94 11.53 -6.13
C MET A 392 15.60 12.65 -5.32
N LEU A 393 15.19 13.89 -5.57
CA LEU A 393 15.71 15.07 -4.88
C LEU A 393 15.47 15.01 -3.35
N MET A 394 14.41 14.33 -2.90
CA MET A 394 14.08 14.18 -1.48
C MET A 394 14.98 13.20 -0.71
N VAL A 395 15.70 12.31 -1.40
CA VAL A 395 16.47 11.21 -0.78
C VAL A 395 17.97 11.24 -1.12
N CYS A 396 18.37 12.01 -2.13
CA CYS A 396 19.73 11.98 -2.65
C CYS A 396 20.74 12.84 -1.85
N GLY A 397 22.03 12.64 -2.11
CA GLY A 397 23.11 13.46 -1.56
C GLY A 397 23.44 14.70 -2.40
N PRO A 398 24.38 15.56 -1.95
CA PRO A 398 24.70 16.84 -2.59
C PRO A 398 25.07 16.78 -4.08
N GLY A 399 25.84 15.78 -4.49
CA GLY A 399 26.24 15.61 -5.89
C GLY A 399 25.04 15.37 -6.81
N THR A 400 24.20 14.39 -6.47
CA THR A 400 22.97 14.07 -7.22
C THR A 400 21.98 15.24 -7.20
N ALA A 401 21.80 15.90 -6.04
CA ALA A 401 20.93 17.06 -5.92
C ALA A 401 21.35 18.18 -6.88
N ARG A 402 22.66 18.44 -7.00
CA ARG A 402 23.20 19.46 -7.91
C ARG A 402 22.85 19.17 -9.37
N VAL A 403 23.00 17.91 -9.80
CA VAL A 403 22.66 17.49 -11.17
C VAL A 403 21.15 17.61 -11.40
N LEU A 404 20.32 17.05 -10.52
CA LEU A 404 18.86 17.12 -10.65
C LEU A 404 18.34 18.56 -10.73
N LEU A 405 18.81 19.44 -9.84
CA LEU A 405 18.43 20.86 -9.83
C LEU A 405 18.89 21.59 -11.09
N ALA A 406 20.10 21.29 -11.60
CA ALA A 406 20.58 21.85 -12.86
C ALA A 406 19.72 21.43 -14.07
N HIS A 407 19.07 20.27 -13.99
CA HIS A 407 18.12 19.77 -15.00
C HIS A 407 16.65 20.11 -14.70
N GLY A 408 16.40 21.03 -13.75
CA GLY A 408 15.07 21.59 -13.53
C GLY A 408 14.16 20.79 -12.59
N ALA A 409 14.71 19.92 -11.74
CA ALA A 409 13.96 19.31 -10.64
C ALA A 409 13.28 20.39 -9.78
N ASP A 410 12.00 20.21 -9.47
CA ASP A 410 11.23 21.12 -8.62
C ASP A 410 11.52 20.82 -7.13
N PRO A 411 12.21 21.73 -6.41
CA PRO A 411 12.54 21.50 -5.01
C PRO A 411 11.33 21.57 -4.06
N ASP A 412 10.21 22.14 -4.52
CA ASP A 412 8.96 22.27 -3.76
C ASP A 412 7.93 21.19 -4.13
N ARG A 413 8.28 20.26 -5.02
CA ARG A 413 7.45 19.09 -5.31
C ARG A 413 7.17 18.32 -4.02
N ARG A 414 5.92 17.89 -3.85
CA ARG A 414 5.45 17.24 -2.63
C ARG A 414 5.11 15.78 -2.87
N ASP A 415 5.40 14.97 -1.87
CA ASP A 415 5.00 13.58 -1.81
C ASP A 415 3.58 13.42 -1.25
N ASP A 416 3.11 12.18 -1.11
CA ASP A 416 1.76 11.87 -0.62
C ASP A 416 1.53 12.29 0.85
N SER A 417 2.60 12.54 1.60
CA SER A 417 2.55 13.09 2.96
C SER A 417 2.58 14.63 3.00
N GLY A 418 2.63 15.27 1.83
CA GLY A 418 2.76 16.73 1.69
C GLY A 418 4.17 17.26 1.94
N GLU A 419 5.17 16.40 2.11
CA GLU A 419 6.55 16.80 2.38
C GLU A 419 7.29 17.11 1.08
N ALA A 420 8.05 18.21 1.07
CA ALA A 420 8.95 18.59 -0.02
C ALA A 420 10.40 18.16 0.30
N ALA A 421 11.33 18.37 -0.63
CA ALA A 421 12.73 17.95 -0.47
C ALA A 421 13.35 18.47 0.84
N LEU A 422 13.10 19.74 1.20
CA LEU A 422 13.60 20.36 2.43
C LEU A 422 13.13 19.67 3.72
N HIS A 423 11.93 19.10 3.75
CA HIS A 423 11.39 18.43 4.95
C HIS A 423 12.15 17.15 5.32
N ARG A 424 12.86 16.55 4.36
CA ARG A 424 13.54 15.25 4.49
C ARG A 424 15.07 15.33 4.47
N GLN A 425 15.63 16.53 4.36
CA GLN A 425 17.08 16.67 4.27
C GLN A 425 17.81 16.32 5.56
N TRP A 426 19.02 15.81 5.36
CA TRP A 426 20.00 15.54 6.41
C TRP A 426 21.33 16.25 6.17
N SER A 427 21.45 16.98 5.06
CA SER A 427 22.66 17.71 4.68
C SER A 427 22.39 19.21 4.58
N GLY A 428 23.15 20.01 5.34
CA GLY A 428 23.12 21.46 5.22
C GLY A 428 23.60 21.97 3.85
N GLU A 429 24.41 21.20 3.13
CA GLU A 429 24.78 21.55 1.75
C GLU A 429 23.58 21.42 0.80
N VAL A 430 22.80 20.34 0.91
CA VAL A 430 21.60 20.16 0.09
C VAL A 430 20.56 21.23 0.41
N VAL A 431 20.39 21.61 1.68
CA VAL A 431 19.51 22.74 2.06
C VAL A 431 19.89 24.02 1.31
N ARG A 432 21.19 24.38 1.31
CA ARG A 432 21.67 25.57 0.59
C ARG A 432 21.45 25.46 -0.92
N LEU A 433 21.64 24.27 -1.50
CA LEU A 433 21.36 24.02 -2.91
C LEU A 433 19.88 24.20 -3.24
N LEU A 434 18.97 23.61 -2.46
CA LEU A 434 17.52 23.69 -2.65
C LEU A 434 17.05 25.15 -2.57
N VAL A 435 17.44 25.88 -1.54
CA VAL A 435 17.05 27.29 -1.36
C VAL A 435 17.64 28.18 -2.46
N ALA A 436 18.87 27.92 -2.92
CA ALA A 436 19.45 28.62 -4.06
C ALA A 436 18.68 28.40 -5.37
N HIS A 437 17.92 27.30 -5.48
CA HIS A 437 17.04 26.99 -6.60
C HIS A 437 15.56 27.32 -6.32
N GLY A 438 15.29 28.15 -5.30
CA GLY A 438 13.97 28.73 -5.08
C GLY A 438 13.06 27.99 -4.09
N ALA A 439 13.55 26.94 -3.43
CA ALA A 439 12.78 26.21 -2.43
C ALA A 439 12.33 27.10 -1.27
N ASP A 440 11.07 27.01 -0.84
CA ASP A 440 10.58 27.71 0.33
C ASP A 440 11.08 27.04 1.62
N VAL A 441 12.13 27.62 2.22
CA VAL A 441 12.74 27.17 3.48
C VAL A 441 11.74 27.07 4.64
N ASN A 442 10.63 27.81 4.56
CA ASN A 442 9.59 27.84 5.58
C ASN A 442 8.34 27.05 5.17
N ALA A 443 8.34 26.30 4.06
CA ALA A 443 7.17 25.59 3.55
C ALA A 443 6.49 24.72 4.63
N LEU A 444 5.18 24.90 4.83
CA LEU A 444 4.39 23.98 5.65
C LEU A 444 4.03 22.76 4.79
N SER A 445 4.25 21.54 5.27
CA SER A 445 3.69 20.36 4.63
C SER A 445 2.17 20.40 4.76
N PRO A 446 1.38 20.44 3.67
CA PRO A 446 -0.05 20.30 3.76
C PRO A 446 -0.38 18.94 4.38
N PRO A 447 -1.43 18.85 5.18
CA PRO A 447 -1.76 17.60 5.82
C PRO A 447 -2.37 16.60 4.83
N PRO A 448 -2.11 15.30 5.01
CA PRO A 448 -2.98 14.26 4.47
C PRO A 448 -4.42 14.50 4.97
N PRO A 449 -5.45 14.17 4.17
CA PRO A 449 -6.84 14.27 4.61
C PRO A 449 -7.07 13.55 5.95
N GLY A 450 -7.59 14.25 6.96
CA GLY A 450 -7.83 13.69 8.30
C GLY A 450 -6.61 13.64 9.24
N GLU A 451 -5.46 14.18 8.80
CA GLU A 451 -4.23 14.26 9.61
C GLU A 451 -3.68 15.70 9.69
N GLU A 452 -4.55 16.70 9.81
CA GLU A 452 -4.21 18.14 9.85
C GLU A 452 -3.10 18.48 10.87
N MET A 453 -3.10 17.73 11.97
CA MET A 453 -2.15 17.83 13.07
C MET A 453 -0.74 17.30 12.75
N ARG A 454 -0.47 16.76 11.55
CA ARG A 454 0.88 16.29 11.17
C ARG A 454 1.67 17.27 10.31
N SER A 455 1.07 18.37 9.88
CA SER A 455 1.71 19.44 9.09
C SER A 455 2.94 20.02 9.81
N ARG A 456 4.10 20.10 9.13
CA ARG A 456 5.39 20.55 9.69
C ARG A 456 6.19 21.40 8.71
N ARG A 457 7.20 22.10 9.22
CA ARG A 457 8.16 22.89 8.43
C ARG A 457 9.53 22.19 8.42
N PRO A 458 10.41 22.48 7.46
CA PRO A 458 11.74 21.86 7.40
C PRO A 458 12.52 21.95 8.72
N VAL A 459 12.50 23.11 9.38
CA VAL A 459 13.16 23.30 10.68
C VAL A 459 12.55 22.44 11.80
N HIS A 460 11.25 22.17 11.77
CA HIS A 460 10.60 21.26 12.72
C HIS A 460 11.05 19.80 12.51
N SER A 461 11.18 19.38 11.25
CA SER A 461 11.69 18.04 10.91
C SER A 461 13.15 17.88 11.31
N ALA A 462 14.00 18.88 11.06
CA ALA A 462 15.40 18.88 11.46
C ALA A 462 15.57 18.75 12.99
N LEU A 463 14.78 19.51 13.77
CA LEU A 463 14.80 19.47 15.23
C LEU A 463 14.23 18.18 15.83
N LEU A 464 13.44 17.42 15.07
CA LEU A 464 12.89 16.13 15.49
C LEU A 464 13.88 14.97 15.31
N SER A 465 14.91 15.13 14.48
CA SER A 465 15.82 14.05 14.12
C SER A 465 16.65 13.56 15.31
N VAL A 466 16.90 12.24 15.36
CA VAL A 466 17.59 11.55 16.46
C VAL A 466 19.11 11.73 16.38
N SER A 467 19.64 12.18 15.24
CA SER A 467 21.08 12.43 15.10
C SER A 467 21.33 13.91 15.35
N SER A 468 22.33 14.25 16.16
CA SER A 468 22.79 15.64 16.34
C SER A 468 23.03 16.27 14.96
N MET A 469 22.08 17.08 14.47
CA MET A 469 22.20 17.85 13.24
C MET A 469 22.19 19.37 13.48
N PRO A 470 23.00 19.91 14.42
CA PRO A 470 23.21 21.36 14.54
C PRO A 470 23.55 22.00 13.20
N ASP A 471 24.38 21.34 12.39
CA ASP A 471 24.80 21.85 11.07
C ASP A 471 23.61 21.98 10.10
N LEU A 472 22.64 21.06 10.15
CA LEU A 472 21.43 21.15 9.33
C LEU A 472 20.53 22.28 9.81
N VAL A 473 20.31 22.40 11.13
CA VAL A 473 19.49 23.47 11.70
C VAL A 473 20.12 24.84 11.46
N ALA A 474 21.44 24.95 11.63
CA ALA A 474 22.20 26.14 11.30
C ALA A 474 22.08 26.47 9.80
N ALA A 475 22.24 25.50 8.90
CA ALA A 475 22.06 25.73 7.47
C ALA A 475 20.66 26.21 7.10
N LEU A 476 19.62 25.65 7.72
CA LEU A 476 18.23 26.10 7.53
C LEU A 476 18.06 27.55 8.01
N ILE A 477 18.58 27.89 9.19
CA ILE A 477 18.50 29.24 9.77
C ILE A 477 19.30 30.25 8.94
N ASP A 478 20.50 29.89 8.48
CA ASP A 478 21.32 30.68 7.55
C ASP A 478 20.56 30.98 6.25
N CYS A 479 19.72 30.04 5.81
CA CYS A 479 18.87 30.18 4.63
C CYS A 479 17.53 30.89 4.91
N GLY A 480 17.30 31.38 6.13
CA GLY A 480 16.10 32.14 6.50
C GLY A 480 14.94 31.31 7.08
N ALA A 481 15.20 30.09 7.56
CA ALA A 481 14.19 29.34 8.31
C ALA A 481 13.85 30.05 9.62
N ASP A 482 12.55 30.19 9.89
CA ASP A 482 12.05 30.73 11.15
C ASP A 482 11.47 29.59 12.03
N PRO A 483 12.19 29.15 13.08
CA PRO A 483 11.72 28.14 14.01
C PRO A 483 10.55 28.62 14.88
N LEU A 484 10.16 29.90 14.85
CA LEU A 484 8.99 30.38 15.60
C LEU A 484 7.67 30.17 14.86
N LEU A 485 7.72 29.91 13.56
CA LEU A 485 6.53 29.66 12.77
C LEU A 485 5.81 28.41 13.25
N LEU A 486 4.49 28.50 13.36
CA LEU A 486 3.67 27.41 13.89
C LEU A 486 3.43 26.33 12.83
N ASP A 487 3.35 25.09 13.32
CA ASP A 487 2.94 23.90 12.57
C ASP A 487 1.41 23.69 12.63
N GLY A 488 0.91 22.57 12.08
CA GLY A 488 -0.53 22.24 12.12
C GLY A 488 -1.09 21.96 13.53
N ARG A 489 -0.23 21.80 14.53
CA ARG A 489 -0.57 21.66 15.95
C ARG A 489 -0.40 22.94 16.73
N GLY A 490 -0.05 24.07 16.11
CA GLY A 490 0.26 25.30 16.84
C GLY A 490 1.58 25.23 17.63
N CYS A 491 2.44 24.28 17.31
CA CYS A 491 3.77 24.12 17.89
C CYS A 491 4.82 24.84 17.03
N ASN A 492 5.72 25.57 17.68
CA ASN A 492 6.95 26.08 17.05
C ASN A 492 8.12 25.10 17.23
N GLY A 493 9.30 25.45 16.71
CA GLY A 493 10.53 24.65 16.76
C GLY A 493 10.97 24.22 18.16
N PHE A 494 10.72 25.02 19.20
CA PHE A 494 11.07 24.62 20.58
C PHE A 494 10.31 23.38 21.05
N PHE A 495 9.10 23.12 20.53
CA PHE A 495 8.36 21.88 20.81
C PHE A 495 9.00 20.65 20.16
N TYR A 496 9.84 20.85 19.15
CA TYR A 496 10.47 19.79 18.38
C TYR A 496 11.84 19.38 18.92
N CYS A 497 12.55 20.28 19.62
CA CYS A 497 13.78 20.00 20.33
C CYS A 497 13.73 18.68 21.13
N GLN A 498 14.83 17.92 21.08
CA GLN A 498 14.99 16.63 21.77
C GLN A 498 15.93 16.74 22.96
N THR A 499 16.87 17.67 22.91
CA THR A 499 17.91 17.89 23.92
C THR A 499 17.91 19.31 24.45
N ARG A 500 18.53 19.48 25.61
CA ARG A 500 18.80 20.80 26.19
C ARG A 500 19.60 21.67 25.22
N ALA A 501 20.57 21.05 24.54
CA ALA A 501 21.45 21.71 23.58
C ALA A 501 20.68 22.30 22.40
N ASP A 502 19.60 21.66 21.93
CA ASP A 502 18.78 22.19 20.85
C ASP A 502 18.08 23.49 21.25
N ILE A 503 17.52 23.53 22.47
CA ILE A 503 16.87 24.75 23.00
C ILE A 503 17.89 25.86 23.20
N GLU A 504 19.05 25.54 23.79
CA GLU A 504 20.13 26.50 23.99
C GLU A 504 20.68 27.01 22.65
N MET A 505 20.81 26.15 21.64
CA MET A 505 21.21 26.53 20.29
C MET A 505 20.24 27.55 19.69
N LEU A 506 18.93 27.30 19.69
CA LEU A 506 17.96 28.27 19.17
C LEU A 506 18.00 29.60 19.91
N ILE A 507 18.18 29.59 21.24
CA ILE A 507 18.34 30.81 22.04
C ILE A 507 19.63 31.54 21.66
N MET A 508 20.75 30.82 21.50
CA MET A 508 22.04 31.39 21.09
C MET A 508 21.99 31.99 19.69
N LEU A 509 21.19 31.42 18.79
CA LEU A 509 20.91 31.96 17.45
C LEU A 509 19.93 33.16 17.47
N GLY A 510 19.50 33.61 18.65
CA GLY A 510 18.73 34.84 18.84
C GLY A 510 17.22 34.65 18.84
N PHE A 511 16.70 33.42 18.84
CA PHE A 511 15.26 33.19 18.88
C PHE A 511 14.73 33.27 20.32
N PRO A 512 13.68 34.09 20.58
CA PRO A 512 13.11 34.24 21.91
C PRO A 512 12.47 32.93 22.39
N PHE A 513 12.83 32.52 23.61
CA PHE A 513 12.21 31.38 24.29
C PHE A 513 10.94 31.83 25.03
N ASP A 514 9.77 31.57 24.44
CA ASP A 514 8.49 31.87 25.07
C ASP A 514 8.04 30.74 26.02
N VAL A 515 8.12 31.02 27.32
CA VAL A 515 7.68 30.11 28.38
C VAL A 515 6.16 29.90 28.41
N GLN A 516 5.38 30.76 27.74
CA GLN A 516 3.93 30.70 27.65
C GLN A 516 3.43 30.06 26.35
N ALA A 517 4.34 29.59 25.49
CA ALA A 517 3.97 28.98 24.21
C ALA A 517 3.06 27.74 24.43
N ARG A 518 2.00 27.64 23.62
CA ARG A 518 0.99 26.58 23.71
C ARG A 518 0.64 26.02 22.35
N ALA A 519 0.55 24.69 22.30
CA ALA A 519 -0.03 23.97 21.18
C ALA A 519 -1.56 24.19 21.11
N THR A 520 -2.17 23.70 20.03
CA THR A 520 -3.60 23.85 19.72
C THR A 520 -4.48 23.15 20.74
N ASP A 521 -4.02 22.06 21.36
CA ASP A 521 -4.70 21.41 22.49
C ASP A 521 -4.51 22.15 23.83
N GLY A 522 -3.81 23.28 23.83
CA GLY A 522 -3.45 24.07 25.01
C GLY A 522 -2.23 23.55 25.76
N SER A 523 -1.57 22.49 25.30
CA SER A 523 -0.39 21.90 25.94
C SER A 523 0.81 22.85 25.88
N THR A 524 1.53 22.95 27.00
CA THR A 524 2.83 23.67 27.08
C THR A 524 3.98 22.78 26.60
N LEU A 525 5.18 23.34 26.50
CA LEU A 525 6.41 22.58 26.22
C LEU A 525 6.57 21.38 27.16
N LEU A 526 6.39 21.56 28.47
CA LEU A 526 6.51 20.49 29.46
C LEU A 526 5.55 19.32 29.18
N HIS A 527 4.30 19.59 28.78
CA HIS A 527 3.35 18.54 28.41
C HIS A 527 3.87 17.72 27.22
N ASN A 528 4.42 18.40 26.22
CA ASN A 528 4.91 17.75 25.01
C ASN A 528 6.13 16.87 25.28
N PHE A 529 7.07 17.32 26.11
CA PHE A 529 8.26 16.54 26.49
C PHE A 529 7.91 15.26 27.25
N ILE A 530 6.91 15.29 28.13
CA ILE A 530 6.49 14.10 28.89
C ILE A 530 5.68 13.13 28.02
N ARG A 531 4.90 13.64 27.05
CA ARG A 531 4.13 12.81 26.11
C ARG A 531 5.02 12.08 25.10
N LYS A 532 6.22 12.58 24.82
CA LYS A 532 7.15 12.07 23.79
C LYS A 532 7.75 10.68 24.09
N SER A 533 7.31 9.95 25.12
CA SER A 533 7.66 8.53 25.33
C SER A 533 7.06 7.55 24.29
N GLY A 534 6.71 8.04 23.08
CA GLY A 534 6.37 7.25 21.89
C GLY A 534 7.63 6.72 21.16
N PRO A 535 7.54 6.30 19.87
CA PRO A 535 8.60 5.52 19.19
C PRO A 535 9.98 6.18 19.07
N TYR A 536 10.10 7.47 19.43
CA TYR A 536 11.37 8.21 19.49
C TYR A 536 11.57 8.74 20.93
N PRO A 537 12.14 7.93 21.83
CA PRO A 537 12.40 8.36 23.20
C PRO A 537 13.40 9.52 23.23
N LEU A 538 13.23 10.43 24.21
CA LEU A 538 14.17 11.52 24.47
C LEU A 538 15.60 10.95 24.67
N GLN A 539 16.60 11.62 24.11
CA GLN A 539 18.01 11.22 24.29
C GLN A 539 18.55 11.57 25.68
N GLU A 540 18.02 12.62 26.30
CA GLU A 540 18.33 12.93 27.70
C GLU A 540 17.27 12.33 28.63
N PRO A 541 17.66 11.89 29.86
CA PRO A 541 16.70 11.48 30.87
C PRO A 541 15.68 12.60 31.07
N GLY A 542 14.39 12.30 30.87
CA GLY A 542 13.31 13.30 30.91
C GLY A 542 13.33 14.22 32.14
N VAL A 543 13.91 13.74 33.25
CA VAL A 543 14.20 14.50 34.49
C VAL A 543 15.02 15.78 34.23
N GLN A 544 16.13 15.70 33.48
CA GLN A 544 17.03 16.85 33.28
C GLN A 544 16.37 17.94 32.44
N MET A 545 15.66 17.55 31.38
CA MET A 545 14.88 18.48 30.56
C MET A 545 13.72 19.12 31.35
N VAL A 546 13.01 18.34 32.17
CA VAL A 546 11.94 18.86 33.02
C VAL A 546 12.48 19.91 34.00
N THR A 547 13.56 19.62 34.71
CA THR A 547 14.20 20.58 35.62
C THR A 547 14.60 21.86 34.87
N PHE A 548 15.29 21.71 33.73
CA PHE A 548 15.75 22.82 32.90
C PHE A 548 14.62 23.76 32.44
N LEU A 549 13.47 23.20 32.01
CA LEU A 549 12.33 23.99 31.55
C LEU A 549 11.61 24.70 32.70
N VAL A 550 11.48 24.05 33.86
CA VAL A 550 10.90 24.66 35.06
C VAL A 550 11.79 25.80 35.57
N GLU A 551 13.12 25.61 35.60
CA GLU A 551 14.08 26.67 35.97
C GLU A 551 14.05 27.87 35.02
N ARG A 552 13.70 27.66 33.75
CA ARG A 552 13.44 28.75 32.79
C ARG A 552 12.09 29.43 32.96
N GLY A 553 11.23 28.95 33.86
CA GLY A 553 9.94 29.56 34.18
C GLY A 553 8.75 28.98 33.41
N VAL A 554 8.88 27.82 32.76
CA VAL A 554 7.71 27.12 32.19
C VAL A 554 6.82 26.64 33.34
N ALA A 555 5.56 27.07 33.33
CA ALA A 555 4.64 26.83 34.44
C ALA A 555 4.34 25.33 34.64
N ILE A 556 4.80 24.77 35.75
CA ILE A 556 4.67 23.34 36.08
C ILE A 556 3.20 22.90 36.28
N ASN A 557 2.33 23.80 36.75
CA ASN A 557 0.91 23.52 37.02
C ASN A 557 -0.02 24.06 35.92
N ALA A 558 0.50 24.43 34.75
CA ALA A 558 -0.34 24.81 33.62
C ALA A 558 -1.25 23.64 33.20
N VAL A 559 -2.48 23.96 32.80
CA VAL A 559 -3.45 22.98 32.28
C VAL A 559 -3.64 23.13 30.78
N ASN A 560 -3.81 22.02 30.06
CA ASN A 560 -4.23 22.02 28.65
C ASN A 560 -5.77 22.19 28.53
N ARG A 561 -6.33 22.13 27.30
CA ARG A 561 -7.78 22.29 27.06
C ARG A 561 -8.65 21.20 27.70
N ALA A 562 -8.07 20.04 28.02
CA ALA A 562 -8.75 18.98 28.77
C ALA A 562 -8.63 19.18 30.29
N GLY A 563 -8.08 20.31 30.77
CA GLY A 563 -7.83 20.56 32.18
C GLY A 563 -6.65 19.77 32.75
N ARG A 564 -5.89 19.03 31.93
CA ARG A 564 -4.80 18.16 32.40
C ARG A 564 -3.54 18.97 32.63
N THR A 565 -2.89 18.72 33.76
CA THR A 565 -1.51 19.17 34.06
C THR A 565 -0.48 18.17 33.54
N VAL A 566 0.80 18.54 33.57
CA VAL A 566 1.93 17.65 33.25
C VAL A 566 1.96 16.39 34.11
N LEU A 567 1.45 16.46 35.35
CA LEU A 567 1.39 15.31 36.25
C LEU A 567 0.30 14.30 35.85
N HIS A 568 -0.79 14.77 35.22
CA HIS A 568 -1.77 13.88 34.59
C HIS A 568 -1.15 13.12 33.41
N VAL A 569 -0.36 13.80 32.58
CA VAL A 569 0.33 13.17 31.44
C VAL A 569 1.36 12.14 31.93
N ALA A 570 2.14 12.46 32.96
CA ALA A 570 3.09 11.53 33.57
C ALA A 570 2.43 10.30 34.22
N ALA A 571 1.22 10.47 34.77
CA ALA A 571 0.42 9.37 35.29
C ALA A 571 -0.05 8.42 34.17
N GLU A 572 -0.49 8.97 33.02
CA GLU A 572 -0.92 8.21 31.85
C GLU A 572 0.22 7.38 31.23
N THR A 573 1.46 7.90 31.21
CA THR A 573 2.65 7.19 30.69
C THR A 573 3.32 6.27 31.71
N SER A 574 2.84 6.24 32.96
CA SER A 574 3.39 5.43 34.07
C SER A 574 4.88 5.69 34.40
N GLU A 575 5.37 6.91 34.19
CA GLU A 575 6.76 7.29 34.45
C GLU A 575 6.99 7.77 35.89
N ALA A 576 7.26 6.82 36.80
CA ALA A 576 7.45 7.11 38.23
C ALA A 576 8.57 8.13 38.54
N SER A 577 9.69 8.07 37.82
CA SER A 577 10.84 8.98 38.02
C SER A 577 10.54 10.41 37.60
N THR A 578 9.85 10.58 36.46
CA THR A 578 9.42 11.88 35.94
C THR A 578 8.38 12.50 36.89
N ALA A 579 7.41 11.72 37.36
CA ALA A 579 6.42 12.19 38.34
C ALA A 579 7.06 12.59 39.68
N ALA A 580 8.02 11.82 40.20
CA ALA A 580 8.74 12.17 41.42
C ALA A 580 9.48 13.50 41.29
N THR A 581 10.13 13.72 40.13
CA THR A 581 10.81 14.98 39.81
C THR A 581 9.84 16.14 39.74
N LEU A 582 8.71 15.97 39.04
CA LEU A 582 7.67 16.99 38.94
C LEU A 582 7.14 17.41 40.32
N ILE A 583 6.87 16.45 41.21
CA ILE A 583 6.44 16.76 42.59
C ILE A 583 7.54 17.48 43.38
N ALA A 584 8.80 17.03 43.27
CA ALA A 584 9.93 17.70 43.91
C ALA A 584 10.10 19.16 43.43
N LEU A 585 9.73 19.44 42.17
CA LEU A 585 9.72 20.77 41.57
C LEU A 585 8.41 21.57 41.82
N GLY A 586 7.47 21.03 42.63
CA GLY A 586 6.26 21.74 43.05
C GLY A 586 5.01 21.48 42.19
N ALA A 587 4.95 20.37 41.46
CA ALA A 587 3.73 19.98 40.75
C ALA A 587 2.60 19.63 41.75
N ASP A 588 1.43 20.22 41.52
CA ASP A 588 0.25 20.02 42.37
C ASP A 588 -0.52 18.77 41.92
N LYS A 589 -0.53 17.75 42.79
CA LYS A 589 -1.23 16.49 42.60
C LYS A 589 -2.74 16.54 42.87
N THR A 590 -3.25 17.70 43.33
CA THR A 590 -4.66 17.88 43.70
C THR A 590 -5.51 18.48 42.58
N ILE A 591 -4.90 19.07 41.56
CA ILE A 591 -5.60 19.65 40.41
C ILE A 591 -6.38 18.53 39.69
N ALA A 592 -7.66 18.77 39.42
CA ALA A 592 -8.51 17.87 38.67
C ALA A 592 -8.63 18.31 37.20
N ASP A 593 -8.67 17.35 36.28
CA ASP A 593 -8.95 17.58 34.87
C ASP A 593 -10.42 18.00 34.63
N ALA A 594 -10.78 18.28 33.38
CA ALA A 594 -12.15 18.69 33.02
C ALA A 594 -13.23 17.61 33.32
N ALA A 595 -12.82 16.36 33.53
CA ALA A 595 -13.67 15.25 33.96
C ALA A 595 -13.69 15.06 35.48
N GLY A 596 -13.04 15.94 36.25
CA GLY A 596 -12.96 15.86 37.71
C GLY A 596 -11.97 14.82 38.24
N ARG A 597 -11.09 14.28 37.39
CA ARG A 597 -10.10 13.26 37.77
C ARG A 597 -8.77 13.92 38.12
N ARG A 598 -8.15 13.52 39.22
CA ARG A 598 -6.77 13.93 39.57
C ARG A 598 -5.75 12.99 38.89
N PRO A 599 -4.45 13.31 38.89
CA PRO A 599 -3.43 12.44 38.30
C PRO A 599 -3.47 10.99 38.80
N VAL A 600 -3.69 10.78 40.11
CA VAL A 600 -3.79 9.44 40.70
C VAL A 600 -4.98 8.64 40.20
N ASP A 601 -6.07 9.33 39.80
CA ASP A 601 -7.31 8.71 39.35
C ASP A 601 -7.19 8.19 37.90
N LEU A 602 -6.13 8.59 37.17
CA LEU A 602 -5.80 8.06 35.83
C LEU A 602 -5.03 6.72 35.88
N LEU A 603 -4.52 6.32 37.04
CA LEU A 603 -3.84 5.03 37.20
C LEU A 603 -4.85 3.89 37.25
N GLY A 604 -4.73 2.92 36.36
CA GLY A 604 -5.55 1.70 36.37
C GLY A 604 -5.32 0.81 37.60
N ALA A 605 -6.14 -0.24 37.75
CA ALA A 605 -5.96 -1.27 38.79
C ALA A 605 -4.81 -2.23 38.41
N SER A 606 -3.60 -1.71 38.22
CA SER A 606 -2.42 -2.49 37.84
C SER A 606 -1.69 -3.03 39.06
N THR A 607 -1.19 -4.26 38.94
CA THR A 607 -0.33 -4.93 39.93
C THR A 607 1.15 -4.65 39.70
N LYS A 608 1.51 -3.87 38.67
CA LYS A 608 2.92 -3.58 38.34
C LYS A 608 3.56 -2.70 39.43
N PRO A 609 4.76 -3.04 39.94
CA PRO A 609 5.44 -2.27 41.00
C PRO A 609 5.64 -0.78 40.66
N ARG A 610 5.89 -0.44 39.40
CA ARG A 610 6.07 0.95 38.94
C ARG A 610 4.80 1.79 39.12
N GLU A 611 3.63 1.23 38.79
CA GLU A 611 2.35 1.92 38.96
C GLU A 611 1.93 1.99 40.42
N GLN A 612 2.28 1.00 41.25
CA GLN A 612 2.07 1.05 42.70
C GLN A 612 2.93 2.12 43.40
N ALA A 613 4.20 2.25 42.98
CA ALA A 613 5.09 3.30 43.44
C ALA A 613 4.57 4.68 43.04
N LEU A 614 4.16 4.86 41.78
CA LEU A 614 3.56 6.08 41.27
C LEU A 614 2.24 6.42 41.98
N ARG A 615 1.39 5.42 42.24
CA ARG A 615 0.15 5.61 43.02
C ARG A 615 0.43 6.07 44.45
N SER A 616 1.46 5.52 45.10
CA SER A 616 1.87 5.95 46.43
C SER A 616 2.39 7.39 46.45
N LEU A 617 3.06 7.79 45.37
CA LEU A 617 3.59 9.14 45.19
C LEU A 617 2.48 10.19 44.92
N LEU A 618 1.42 9.81 44.21
CA LEU A 618 0.31 10.69 43.82
C LEU A 618 -0.88 10.72 44.79
N LYS A 619 -0.95 9.81 45.76
CA LYS A 619 -1.83 9.94 46.94
C LYS A 619 -1.29 11.04 47.85
#